data_AF-A0A958B2P3-F1
#
_entry.id   AF-A0A958B2P3-F1
#
_cell.length_a   1.000
_cell.length_b   1.000
_cell.length_c   1.000
_cell.angle_alpha   90.00
_cell.angle_beta   90.00
_cell.angle_gamma   90.00
#
_symmetry.space_group_name_H-M   'P 1'
#
loop_
_entity.id
_entity.type
_entity.pdbx_description
1 polymer ?
#
loop_
_entity_poly.entity_id
_entity_poly.type
_entity_poly.pdbx_seq_one_letter_code
_entity_poly.pdbx_strand_id
1 'polypeptide(L)' 'MKSHRMFLAILAIYLLLAVAYSAALPLAEAPDEADHYAFIVYLGKNHSLPQGATVTQSKHPPLYHAAAAALTTWTG' A
#
# COMPACT_ATOMS: atom_id res chain seq x y z
N MET A 1 2.04 -7.37 33.81
CA MET A 1 0.70 -6.81 33.51
C MET A 1 0.70 -5.34 33.08
N LYS A 2 1.44 -4.42 33.72
CA LYS A 2 1.45 -2.98 33.34
C LYS A 2 2.04 -2.69 31.95
N SER A 3 3.05 -3.44 31.53
CA SER A 3 3.72 -3.28 30.22
C SER A 3 2.79 -3.49 29.03
N HIS A 4 1.86 -4.44 29.13
CA HIS A 4 0.96 -4.78 28.02
C HIS A 4 -0.09 -3.69 27.82
N ARG A 5 -0.61 -3.10 28.91
CA ARG A 5 -1.56 -1.99 28.82
C ARG A 5 -0.93 -0.74 28.20
N MET A 6 0.32 -0.44 28.57
CA MET A 6 1.06 0.67 27.99
C MET A 6 1.37 0.43 26.50
N PHE A 7 1.80 -0.77 26.15
CA PHE A 7 2.00 -1.15 24.74
C PHE A 7 0.70 -1.01 23.93
N LEU A 8 -0.42 -1.54 24.43
CA LEU A 8 -1.71 -1.43 23.76
C LEU A 8 -2.17 0.02 23.61
N ALA A 9 -1.93 0.87 24.62
CA ALA A 9 -2.23 2.29 24.52
C ALA A 9 -1.41 2.98 23.43
N ILE A 10 -0.10 2.71 23.36
CA ILE A 10 0.77 3.27 22.31
C ILE A 10 0.34 2.76 20.94
N LEU A 11 0.05 1.46 20.80
CA LEU A 11 -0.44 0.88 19.55
C LEU A 11 -1.75 1.51 19.10
N ALA A 12 -2.70 1.71 20.03
CA ALA A 12 -3.98 2.34 19.73
C ALA A 12 -3.80 3.80 19.27
N ILE A 13 -2.92 4.56 19.93
CA ILE A 13 -2.60 5.95 19.54
C ILE A 13 -1.94 5.97 18.16
N TYR A 14 -0.99 5.07 17.91
CA TYR A 14 -0.32 4.96 16.61
C TYR A 14 -1.32 4.66 15.48
N LEU A 15 -2.20 3.68 15.67
CA LEU A 15 -3.21 3.33 14.67
C LEU A 15 -4.21 4.47 14.44
N LEU A 16 -4.64 5.15 15.50
CA LEU A 16 -5.52 6.32 15.39
C LEU A 16 -4.87 7.41 14.54
N LEU A 17 -3.59 7.72 14.81
CA LEU A 17 -2.84 8.72 14.07
C LEU A 17 -2.61 8.31 12.62
N ALA A 18 -2.25 7.05 12.38
CA ALA A 18 -2.04 6.52 11.03
C ALA A 18 -3.32 6.61 10.19
N VAL A 19 -4.47 6.18 10.73
CA VAL A 19 -5.77 6.27 10.05
C VAL A 19 -6.17 7.71 9.82
N ALA A 20 -6.03 8.58 10.82
CA ALA A 20 -6.37 10.01 10.68
C ALA A 20 -5.52 10.69 9.61
N TYR A 21 -4.21 10.40 9.57
CA TYR A 21 -3.31 10.91 8.55
C TYR A 21 -3.69 10.41 7.15
N SER A 22 -3.92 9.09 7.00
CA SER A 22 -4.34 8.51 5.72
C SER A 22 -5.69 9.04 5.23
N ALA A 23 -6.62 9.37 6.13
CA ALA A 23 -7.92 9.94 5.76
C ALA A 23 -7.85 11.44 5.42
N ALA A 24 -6.90 12.17 6.00
CA ALA A 24 -6.70 13.60 5.75
C ALA A 24 -5.88 13.87 4.48
N LEU A 25 -5.03 12.93 4.07
CA LEU A 25 -4.27 13.01 2.84
C LEU A 25 -5.18 12.71 1.64
N PRO A 26 -5.28 13.60 0.63
CA PRO A 26 -6.04 13.30 -0.57
C PRO A 26 -5.45 12.09 -1.30
N LEU A 27 -6.32 11.34 -1.97
CA LEU A 27 -5.91 10.16 -2.74
C LEU A 27 -4.88 10.54 -3.81
N ALA A 28 -3.86 9.70 -3.95
CA ALA A 28 -2.73 9.86 -4.88
C ALA A 28 -1.80 11.06 -4.62
N GLU A 29 -1.93 11.77 -3.50
CA GLU A 29 -1.03 12.86 -3.11
C GLU A 29 0.12 12.39 -2.22
N ALA A 30 0.10 11.14 -1.71
CA ALA A 30 1.29 10.60 -1.06
C ALA A 30 2.42 10.45 -2.09
N PRO A 31 3.69 10.77 -1.72
CA PRO A 31 4.79 10.90 -2.68
C PRO A 31 5.00 9.73 -3.66
N ASP A 32 4.64 8.52 -3.27
CA ASP A 32 4.81 7.28 -4.02
C ASP A 32 3.49 6.54 -4.29
N GLU A 33 2.35 7.06 -3.82
CA GLU A 33 1.06 6.37 -3.87
C GLU A 33 0.64 6.07 -5.32
N ALA A 34 0.79 7.06 -6.20
CA ALA A 34 0.49 6.92 -7.63
C ALA A 34 1.35 5.83 -8.30
N ASP A 35 2.63 5.74 -7.95
CA ASP A 35 3.52 4.74 -8.51
C ASP A 35 3.19 3.32 -8.00
N HIS A 36 2.83 3.19 -6.72
CA HIS A 36 2.35 1.92 -6.15
C HIS A 36 1.07 1.46 -6.84
N TYR A 37 0.13 2.39 -7.04
CA TYR A 37 -1.12 2.12 -7.75
C TYR A 37 -0.87 1.70 -9.20
N ALA A 38 0.02 2.39 -9.92
CA ALA A 38 0.39 2.03 -11.30
C ALA A 38 0.94 0.60 -11.42
N PHE A 39 1.74 0.15 -10.44
CA PHE A 39 2.24 -1.23 -10.43
C PHE A 39 1.12 -2.24 -10.14
N ILE A 40 0.21 -1.95 -9.21
CA ILE A 40 -0.97 -2.80 -8.95
C ILE A 40 -1.81 -2.97 -10.22
N VAL A 41 -2.11 -1.86 -10.89
CA VAL A 41 -2.85 -1.84 -12.16
C VAL A 41 -2.10 -2.61 -13.25
N TYR A 42 -0.77 -2.46 -13.34
CA TYR A 42 0.04 -3.20 -14.31
C TYR A 42 -0.08 -4.71 -14.08
N LEU A 43 0.06 -5.18 -12.84
CA LEU A 43 -0.05 -6.60 -12.51
C LEU A 43 -1.45 -7.13 -12.82
N GLY A 44 -2.49 -6.36 -12.47
CA GLY A 44 -3.87 -6.74 -12.72
C GLY A 44 -4.22 -6.81 -14.21
N LYS A 45 -3.65 -5.94 -15.05
CA LYS A 45 -3.92 -5.93 -16.50
C LYS A 45 -3.05 -6.89 -17.30
N ASN A 46 -1.77 -7.02 -16.94
CA ASN A 46 -0.79 -7.75 -17.74
C ASN A 46 -0.54 -9.17 -17.23
N HIS A 47 -1.02 -9.51 -16.03
CA HIS A 47 -0.85 -10.84 -15.41
C HIS A 47 0.62 -11.33 -15.43
N SER A 48 1.56 -10.39 -15.42
CA SER A 48 3.00 -10.63 -15.57
C SER A 48 3.77 -9.57 -14.80
N LEU A 49 5.00 -9.90 -14.43
CA LEU A 49 5.88 -8.96 -13.74
C LEU A 49 6.44 -7.92 -14.73
N PRO A 50 6.50 -6.63 -14.34
CA PRO A 50 7.11 -5.61 -15.17
C PRO A 50 8.61 -5.88 -15.32
N GLN A 51 9.13 -5.62 -16.51
CA GLN A 51 10.54 -5.79 -16.83
C GLN A 51 11.24 -4.44 -16.88
N GLY A 52 12.37 -4.32 -16.19
CA GLY A 52 13.14 -3.08 -16.17
C GLY A 52 12.37 -1.91 -15.55
N ALA A 53 12.34 -0.77 -16.24
CA ALA A 53 11.76 0.48 -15.74
C ALA A 53 10.33 0.75 -16.26
N THR A 54 9.58 -0.28 -16.68
CA THR A 54 8.21 -0.11 -17.20
C THR A 54 7.28 0.54 -16.17
N VAL A 55 7.44 0.22 -14.89
CA VAL A 55 6.82 0.97 -13.77
C VAL A 55 7.88 1.37 -12.76
N THR A 56 7.77 2.57 -12.19
CA THR A 56 8.74 3.15 -11.24
C THR A 56 9.07 2.20 -10.08
N GLN A 57 8.06 1.45 -9.62
CA GLN A 57 8.14 0.56 -8.48
C GLN A 57 8.56 -0.88 -8.82
N SER A 58 8.97 -1.16 -10.07
CA SER A 58 9.41 -2.51 -10.51
C SER A 58 10.62 -3.04 -9.74
N LYS A 59 11.39 -2.15 -9.10
CA LYS A 59 12.53 -2.51 -8.26
C LYS A 59 12.14 -3.17 -6.92
N HIS A 60 10.88 -3.06 -6.52
CA HIS A 60 10.40 -3.58 -5.23
C HIS A 60 9.88 -5.03 -5.36
N PRO A 61 9.97 -5.84 -4.28
CA PRO A 61 9.38 -7.17 -4.26
C PRO A 61 7.86 -7.12 -4.53
N PRO A 62 7.33 -8.01 -5.38
CA PRO A 62 5.99 -7.86 -5.92
C PRO A 62 4.89 -8.33 -4.96
N LEU A 63 5.21 -8.90 -3.79
CA LEU A 63 4.22 -9.55 -2.92
C LEU A 63 3.08 -8.60 -2.54
N TYR A 64 3.41 -7.37 -2.13
CA TYR A 64 2.43 -6.36 -1.76
C TYR A 64 1.55 -5.98 -2.96
N HIS A 65 2.16 -5.64 -4.10
CA HIS A 65 1.44 -5.19 -5.29
C HIS A 65 0.61 -6.32 -5.92
N ALA A 66 1.10 -7.55 -5.91
CA ALA A 66 0.41 -8.72 -6.44
C ALA A 66 -0.79 -9.11 -5.57
N ALA A 67 -0.64 -9.05 -4.24
CA ALA A 67 -1.76 -9.28 -3.32
C ALA A 67 -2.84 -8.20 -3.49
N ALA A 68 -2.44 -6.93 -3.58
CA ALA A 68 -3.37 -5.84 -3.85
C ALA A 68 -4.07 -6.02 -5.21
N ALA A 69 -3.33 -6.35 -6.27
CA ALA A 69 -3.89 -6.62 -7.59
C ALA A 69 -4.90 -7.77 -7.54
N ALA A 70 -4.59 -8.88 -6.85
CA ALA A 70 -5.52 -10.00 -6.71
C ALA A 70 -6.85 -9.62 -6.02
N LEU A 71 -6.82 -8.61 -5.13
CA LEU A 71 -8.00 -8.12 -4.42
C LEU A 71 -8.75 -7.02 -5.20
N THR A 72 -8.11 -6.36 -6.16
CA THR A 72 -8.66 -5.19 -6.87
C THR A 72 -8.85 -5.41 -8.38
N THR A 73 -8.35 -6.48 -8.98
CA THR A 73 -8.49 -6.75 -10.43
C THR A 73 -9.93 -6.74 -10.95
N TRP A 74 -10.90 -7.11 -10.11
CA TRP A 74 -12.34 -7.03 -10.41
C TRP A 74 -12.88 -5.60 -10.57
N THR A 75 -12.16 -4.56 -10.11
CA THR A 75 -12.62 -3.17 -10.22
C THR A 75 -12.28 -2.51 -11.57
N GLY A 76 -11.51 -3.17 -12.45
CA GLY A 76 -11.26 -2.72 -13.84
C GLY A 76 -9.79 -2.56 -14.24
#